data_AF-A0A3R9N1J3-F1
#
_entry.id   AF-A0A3R9N1J3-F1
#
_cell.length_a   1.000
_cell.length_b   1.000
_cell.length_c   1.000
_cell.angle_alpha   90.00
_cell.angle_beta   90.00
_cell.angle_gamma   90.00
#
_symmetry.space_group_name_H-M   'P 1'
#
loop_
_entity.id
_entity.type
_entity.pdbx_description
1 polymer ?
#
loop_
_entity_poly.entity_id
_entity_poly.type
_entity_poly.pdbx_seq_one_letter_code
_entity_poly.pdbx_strand_id
1 'polypeptide(L)'
;MQELQVSVTQAEVEILDRELFEQNIKEVVTKYQNYTVTASTIKDDKQVLADLRKLFKQISDERIKIKKVLSKTADDFNEYITEQVEPLDGVIKKIAKDVKEFEDHQKALRLDTVKSYITNKASEYMLDPRLFDEKALEYIKAGDFMADGVTLKKATMKSLDDMITFEYQKQEEYKKTISAISGQCAEYGMTDSPYIRQLKDLTLAEVFEQIKADYEFEKQKEELRQAQERVERENQELLAAQQTKQQEQAPKSTETPNFDPETGEILDGGQIPQNEQNALRGAENNLKRYSQKMTLEVYFVDTAEKDRFKAGLSQLGFDFKKNYQVSGYQRIEPLTQAELNEQCGW
;
A
#
# COMPACT_ATOMS: atom_id res chain seq x y z
N MET A 1 21.04 -49.43 -7.94
CA MET A 1 21.96 -48.87 -8.95
C MET A 1 23.36 -49.31 -8.58
N GLN A 2 24.19 -49.69 -9.55
CA GLN A 2 25.56 -50.10 -9.29
C GLN A 2 26.45 -48.85 -9.19
N GLU A 3 27.25 -48.76 -8.14
CA GLU A 3 28.16 -47.63 -7.93
C GLU A 3 29.43 -47.77 -8.78
N LEU A 4 30.00 -46.65 -9.20
CA LEU A 4 31.27 -46.63 -9.93
C LEU A 4 32.40 -47.11 -9.01
N GLN A 5 33.06 -48.19 -9.39
CA GLN A 5 34.24 -48.72 -8.69
C GLN A 5 35.48 -48.51 -9.55
N VAL A 6 36.48 -47.80 -9.02
CA VAL A 6 37.72 -47.46 -9.74
C VAL A 6 38.92 -47.86 -8.89
N SER A 7 39.88 -48.55 -9.50
CA SER A 7 41.19 -48.84 -8.91
C SER A 7 42.23 -47.90 -9.53
N VAL A 8 43.12 -47.35 -8.70
CA VAL A 8 44.16 -46.41 -9.13
C VAL A 8 45.52 -46.95 -8.71
N THR A 9 46.45 -47.02 -9.66
CA THR A 9 47.86 -47.31 -9.40
C THR A 9 48.69 -46.04 -9.58
N GLN A 10 49.58 -45.76 -8.63
CA GLN A 10 50.42 -44.57 -8.65
C GLN A 10 51.57 -44.74 -9.66
N ALA A 11 51.81 -43.73 -10.49
CA ALA A 11 52.95 -43.69 -11.40
C ALA A 11 54.23 -43.25 -10.66
N GLU A 12 55.33 -43.96 -10.89
CA GLU A 12 56.66 -43.62 -10.39
C GLU A 12 57.46 -42.81 -11.43
N VAL A 13 58.22 -41.81 -10.97
CA VAL A 13 59.09 -40.99 -11.83
C VAL A 13 60.47 -40.88 -11.19
N GLU A 14 61.50 -41.25 -11.94
CA GLU A 14 62.88 -41.19 -11.53
C GLU A 14 63.68 -40.24 -12.45
N ILE A 15 64.56 -39.43 -11.85
CA ILE A 15 65.58 -38.70 -12.59
C ILE A 15 66.84 -39.56 -12.57
N LEU A 16 67.20 -40.12 -13.73
CA LEU A 16 68.42 -40.91 -13.88
C LEU A 16 69.65 -40.06 -13.52
N ASP A 17 70.54 -40.62 -12.71
CA ASP A 17 71.77 -39.95 -12.25
C ASP A 17 71.52 -38.54 -11.69
N ARG A 18 70.50 -38.41 -10.84
CA ARG A 18 70.06 -37.15 -10.25
C ARG A 18 71.20 -36.31 -9.67
N GLU A 19 72.14 -36.94 -8.95
CA GLU A 19 73.29 -36.26 -8.37
C GLU A 19 74.18 -35.62 -9.44
N LEU A 20 74.45 -36.34 -10.52
CA LEU A 20 75.24 -35.85 -11.65
C LEU A 20 74.51 -34.72 -12.39
N PHE A 21 73.19 -34.85 -12.59
CA PHE A 21 72.38 -33.77 -13.18
C PHE A 21 72.42 -32.50 -12.33
N GLU A 22 72.20 -32.61 -11.02
CA GLU A 22 72.25 -31.47 -10.09
C GLU A 22 73.65 -30.84 -10.04
N GLN A 23 74.70 -31.65 -10.08
CA GLN A 23 76.08 -31.17 -10.14
C GLN A 23 76.36 -30.39 -11.43
N ASN A 24 76.00 -30.93 -12.59
CA ASN A 24 76.19 -30.27 -13.89
C ASN A 24 75.50 -28.90 -13.94
N ILE A 25 74.29 -28.79 -13.39
CA ILE A 25 73.57 -27.51 -13.30
C ILE A 25 74.30 -26.53 -12.38
N LYS A 26 74.75 -26.98 -11.19
CA LYS A 26 75.51 -26.14 -10.25
C LYS A 26 76.81 -25.62 -10.88
N GLU A 27 77.52 -26.44 -11.63
CA GLU A 27 78.75 -26.04 -12.32
C GLU A 27 78.51 -24.97 -13.38
N VAL A 28 77.48 -25.15 -14.22
CA VAL A 28 77.07 -24.16 -15.22
C VAL A 28 76.67 -22.84 -14.56
N VAL A 29 75.87 -22.89 -13.49
CA VAL A 29 75.47 -21.69 -12.74
C VAL A 29 76.71 -21.00 -12.14
N THR A 30 77.56 -21.73 -11.43
CA THR A 30 78.77 -21.17 -10.79
C THR A 30 79.69 -20.49 -11.80
N LYS A 31 79.86 -21.10 -12.98
CA LYS A 31 80.72 -20.58 -14.04
C LYS A 31 80.21 -19.25 -14.61
N TYR A 32 78.90 -19.08 -14.76
CA TYR A 32 78.33 -17.95 -15.49
C TYR A 32 77.58 -16.93 -14.62
N GLN A 33 77.33 -17.21 -13.33
CA GLN A 33 76.53 -16.36 -12.44
C GLN A 33 77.09 -14.93 -12.31
N ASN A 34 78.41 -14.78 -12.27
CA ASN A 34 79.10 -13.48 -12.16
C ASN A 34 79.89 -13.12 -13.43
N TYR A 35 79.63 -13.82 -14.55
CA TYR A 35 80.34 -13.58 -15.81
C TYR A 35 79.87 -12.28 -16.46
N THR A 36 80.81 -11.41 -16.84
CA THR A 36 80.53 -10.14 -17.51
C THR A 36 81.00 -10.21 -18.96
N VAL A 37 80.07 -10.01 -19.89
CA VAL A 37 80.33 -9.96 -21.34
C VAL A 37 81.16 -8.71 -21.67
N THR A 38 82.19 -8.85 -22.51
CA THR A 38 83.05 -7.74 -22.97
C THR A 38 82.99 -7.58 -24.48
N ALA A 39 83.44 -6.43 -25.00
CA ALA A 39 83.47 -6.19 -26.45
C ALA A 39 84.34 -7.20 -27.22
N SER A 40 85.40 -7.74 -26.59
CA SER A 40 86.27 -8.75 -27.18
C SER A 40 85.70 -10.17 -27.17
N THR A 41 84.79 -10.49 -26.24
CA THR A 41 84.22 -11.85 -26.07
C THR A 41 82.82 -12.01 -26.67
N ILE A 42 82.18 -10.91 -27.08
CA ILE A 42 80.76 -10.85 -27.52
C ILE A 42 80.40 -11.85 -28.62
N LYS A 43 81.33 -12.21 -29.50
CA LYS A 43 81.07 -13.18 -30.57
C LYS A 43 80.84 -14.57 -30.00
N ASP A 44 81.70 -15.01 -29.08
CA ASP A 44 81.65 -16.33 -28.47
C ASP A 44 80.56 -16.38 -27.39
N ASP A 45 80.33 -15.27 -26.67
CA ASP A 45 79.28 -15.15 -25.66
C ASP A 45 77.87 -15.34 -26.22
N LYS A 46 77.64 -14.91 -27.47
CA LYS A 46 76.37 -15.18 -28.17
C LYS A 46 76.13 -16.67 -28.38
N GLN A 47 77.18 -17.42 -28.70
CA GLN A 47 77.10 -18.87 -28.86
C GLN A 47 76.82 -19.54 -27.51
N VAL A 48 77.57 -19.17 -26.46
CA VAL A 48 77.34 -19.67 -25.10
C VAL A 48 75.92 -19.40 -24.62
N LEU A 49 75.38 -18.19 -24.84
CA LEU A 49 73.99 -17.86 -24.49
C LEU A 49 72.98 -18.73 -25.25
N ALA A 50 73.22 -19.01 -26.53
CA ALA A 50 72.37 -19.89 -27.31
C ALA A 50 72.37 -21.32 -26.73
N ASP A 51 73.53 -21.82 -26.35
CA ASP A 51 73.68 -23.16 -25.77
C ASP A 51 73.02 -23.27 -24.38
N LEU A 52 73.16 -22.26 -23.52
CA LEU A 52 72.48 -22.20 -22.23
C LEU A 52 70.95 -22.15 -22.37
N ARG A 53 70.44 -21.35 -23.32
CA ARG A 53 69.00 -21.31 -23.61
C ARG A 53 68.50 -22.64 -24.15
N LYS A 54 69.29 -23.31 -24.99
CA LYS A 54 68.97 -24.64 -25.53
C LYS A 54 68.89 -25.67 -24.41
N LEU A 55 69.85 -25.69 -23.48
CA LEU A 55 69.84 -26.56 -22.30
C LEU A 55 68.60 -26.32 -21.43
N PHE A 56 68.31 -25.06 -21.07
CA PHE A 56 67.13 -24.71 -20.27
C PHE A 56 65.83 -25.16 -20.95
N LYS A 57 65.73 -24.94 -22.27
CA LYS A 57 64.57 -25.37 -23.05
C LYS A 57 64.41 -26.89 -23.03
N GLN A 58 65.48 -27.65 -23.24
CA GLN A 58 65.43 -29.12 -23.20
C GLN A 58 64.91 -29.66 -21.86
N ILE A 59 65.38 -29.09 -20.74
CA ILE A 59 64.92 -29.48 -19.39
C ILE A 59 63.43 -29.17 -19.22
N SER A 60 62.98 -27.98 -19.66
CA SER A 60 61.58 -27.60 -19.59
C SER A 60 60.69 -28.48 -20.48
N ASP A 61 61.16 -28.80 -21.70
CA ASP A 61 60.43 -29.63 -22.66
C ASP A 61 60.26 -31.06 -22.13
N GLU A 62 61.30 -31.67 -21.55
CA GLU A 62 61.20 -33.02 -20.96
C GLU A 62 60.31 -33.03 -19.72
N ARG A 63 60.37 -31.99 -18.87
CA ARG A 63 59.43 -31.82 -17.74
C ARG A 63 57.98 -31.77 -18.22
N ILE A 64 57.68 -30.99 -19.26
CA ILE A 64 56.33 -30.86 -19.83
C ILE A 64 55.88 -32.20 -20.41
N LYS A 65 56.77 -32.90 -21.12
CA LYS A 65 56.50 -34.21 -21.72
C LYS A 65 56.16 -35.25 -20.65
N ILE A 66 56.96 -35.36 -19.59
CA ILE A 66 56.69 -36.28 -18.48
C ILE A 66 55.36 -35.92 -17.80
N LYS A 67 55.10 -34.62 -17.52
CA LYS A 67 53.82 -34.18 -16.95
C LYS A 67 52.62 -34.62 -17.80
N LYS A 68 52.69 -34.48 -19.13
CA LYS A 68 51.62 -34.91 -20.04
C LYS A 68 51.41 -36.43 -19.99
N VAL A 69 52.48 -37.22 -19.93
CA VAL A 69 52.37 -38.69 -19.82
C VAL A 69 51.69 -39.09 -18.52
N LEU A 70 52.07 -38.46 -17.40
CA LEU A 70 51.47 -38.74 -16.10
C LEU A 70 50.01 -38.28 -15.99
N SER A 71 49.65 -37.15 -16.60
CA SER A 71 48.27 -36.64 -16.54
C SER A 71 47.33 -37.37 -17.48
N LYS A 72 47.85 -37.94 -18.59
CA LYS A 72 47.04 -38.55 -19.65
C LYS A 72 46.02 -39.55 -19.13
N THR A 73 46.41 -40.49 -18.28
CA THR A 73 45.47 -41.50 -17.76
C THR A 73 44.33 -40.89 -16.93
N ALA A 74 44.62 -39.81 -16.19
CA ALA A 74 43.60 -39.10 -15.42
C ALA A 74 42.71 -38.25 -16.33
N ASP A 75 43.29 -37.59 -17.33
CA ASP A 75 42.58 -36.79 -18.33
C ASP A 75 41.62 -37.69 -19.16
N ASP A 76 42.12 -38.82 -19.68
CA ASP A 76 41.36 -39.82 -20.44
C ASP A 76 40.22 -40.44 -19.60
N PHE A 77 40.48 -40.74 -18.32
CA PHE A 77 39.44 -41.23 -17.39
C PHE A 77 38.35 -40.19 -17.16
N ASN A 78 38.71 -38.93 -16.93
CA ASN A 78 37.75 -37.85 -16.72
C ASN A 78 36.91 -37.61 -17.98
N GLU A 79 37.54 -37.58 -19.15
CA GLU A 79 36.84 -37.46 -20.44
C GLU A 79 35.85 -38.61 -20.62
N TYR A 80 36.30 -39.86 -20.45
CA TYR A 80 35.44 -41.03 -20.53
C TYR A 80 34.24 -40.95 -19.58
N ILE A 81 34.47 -40.67 -18.28
CA ILE A 81 33.37 -40.57 -17.30
C ILE A 81 32.40 -39.46 -17.70
N THR A 82 32.91 -38.29 -18.11
CA THR A 82 32.08 -37.16 -18.55
C THR A 82 31.19 -37.56 -19.73
N GLU A 83 31.77 -38.18 -20.76
CA GLU A 83 31.03 -38.67 -21.93
C GLU A 83 29.97 -39.73 -21.56
N GLN A 84 30.28 -40.63 -20.62
CA GLN A 84 29.33 -41.67 -20.22
C GLN A 84 28.18 -41.13 -19.36
N VAL A 85 28.41 -40.11 -18.52
CA VAL A 85 27.37 -39.56 -17.62
C VAL A 85 26.55 -38.45 -18.27
N GLU A 86 27.03 -37.81 -19.33
CA GLU A 86 26.31 -36.73 -20.02
C GLU A 86 24.92 -37.16 -20.52
N PRO A 87 24.73 -38.32 -21.17
CA PRO A 87 23.39 -38.80 -21.54
C PRO A 87 22.47 -39.01 -20.32
N LEU A 88 23.02 -39.47 -19.20
CA LEU A 88 22.27 -39.67 -17.95
C LEU A 88 21.81 -38.32 -17.37
N ASP A 89 22.68 -37.31 -17.36
CA ASP A 89 22.32 -35.93 -16.96
C ASP A 89 21.20 -35.37 -17.87
N GLY A 90 21.27 -35.63 -19.17
CA GLY A 90 20.20 -35.29 -20.11
C GLY A 90 18.86 -35.93 -19.74
N VAL A 91 18.86 -37.23 -19.40
CA VAL A 91 17.65 -37.95 -18.95
C VAL A 91 17.13 -37.39 -17.63
N ILE A 92 18.02 -37.12 -16.65
CA ILE A 92 17.65 -36.53 -15.35
C ILE A 92 16.97 -35.18 -15.56
N LYS A 93 17.56 -34.29 -16.38
CA LYS A 93 16.98 -32.97 -16.69
C LYS A 93 15.62 -33.08 -17.36
N LYS A 94 15.45 -34.02 -18.30
CA LYS A 94 14.16 -34.27 -18.94
C LYS A 94 13.12 -34.75 -17.93
N ILE A 95 13.43 -35.74 -17.10
CA ILE A 95 12.50 -36.26 -16.08
C ILE A 95 12.15 -35.17 -15.08
N ALA A 96 13.12 -34.37 -14.62
CA ALA A 96 12.86 -33.27 -13.69
C ALA A 96 11.90 -32.23 -14.29
N LYS A 97 12.07 -31.91 -15.59
CA LYS A 97 11.15 -31.03 -16.32
C LYS A 97 9.76 -31.65 -16.44
N ASP A 98 9.66 -32.90 -16.88
CA ASP A 98 8.39 -33.60 -17.07
C ASP A 98 7.61 -33.73 -15.75
N VAL A 99 8.31 -34.02 -14.63
CA VAL A 99 7.72 -34.06 -13.28
C VAL A 99 7.17 -32.69 -12.88
N LYS A 100 7.96 -31.62 -13.06
CA LYS A 100 7.51 -30.27 -12.72
C LYS A 100 6.28 -29.85 -13.54
N GLU A 101 6.31 -30.08 -14.85
CA GLU A 101 5.17 -29.77 -15.74
C GLU A 101 3.92 -30.55 -15.35
N PHE A 102 4.07 -31.83 -14.99
CA PHE A 102 2.97 -32.65 -14.50
C PHE A 102 2.39 -32.11 -13.17
N GLU A 103 3.25 -31.76 -12.21
CA GLU A 103 2.82 -31.19 -10.92
C GLU A 103 2.08 -29.85 -11.09
N ASP A 104 2.60 -28.98 -11.94
CA ASP A 104 1.98 -27.68 -12.23
C ASP A 104 0.63 -27.86 -12.94
N HIS A 105 0.54 -28.80 -13.89
CA HIS A 105 -0.73 -29.15 -14.52
C HIS A 105 -1.75 -29.72 -13.52
N GLN A 106 -1.31 -30.59 -12.61
CA GLN A 106 -2.17 -31.12 -11.54
C GLN A 106 -2.69 -30.02 -10.61
N LYS A 107 -1.84 -29.05 -10.23
CA LYS A 107 -2.28 -27.89 -9.43
C LYS A 107 -3.30 -27.04 -10.18
N ALA A 108 -3.08 -26.77 -11.47
CA ALA A 108 -4.01 -26.01 -12.30
C ALA A 108 -5.36 -26.71 -12.41
N LEU A 109 -5.36 -28.03 -12.65
CA LEU A 109 -6.58 -28.83 -12.73
C LEU A 109 -7.36 -28.84 -11.41
N ARG A 110 -6.67 -28.97 -10.27
CA ARG A 110 -7.29 -28.87 -8.95
C ARG A 110 -7.91 -27.50 -8.70
N LEU A 111 -7.21 -26.44 -9.05
CA LEU A 111 -7.73 -25.08 -8.94
C LEU A 111 -8.99 -24.91 -9.81
N ASP A 112 -8.97 -25.41 -11.04
CA ASP A 112 -10.12 -25.37 -11.94
C ASP A 112 -11.33 -26.13 -11.39
N THR A 113 -11.12 -27.33 -10.82
CA THR A 113 -12.18 -28.07 -10.13
C THR A 113 -12.78 -27.26 -8.98
N VAL A 114 -11.93 -26.68 -8.11
CA VAL A 114 -12.39 -25.88 -6.96
C VAL A 114 -13.18 -24.67 -7.43
N LYS A 115 -12.65 -23.91 -8.42
CA LYS A 115 -13.34 -22.74 -8.98
C LYS A 115 -14.65 -23.10 -9.66
N SER A 116 -14.70 -24.22 -10.38
CA SER A 116 -15.93 -24.72 -11.00
C SER A 116 -16.98 -25.08 -9.96
N TYR A 117 -16.57 -25.75 -8.88
CA TYR A 117 -17.47 -26.07 -7.76
C TYR A 117 -18.00 -24.79 -7.08
N ILE A 118 -17.12 -23.85 -6.76
CA ILE A 118 -17.49 -22.54 -6.19
C ILE A 118 -18.44 -21.79 -7.11
N THR A 119 -18.15 -21.74 -8.42
CA THR A 119 -19.00 -21.04 -9.41
C THR A 119 -20.40 -21.60 -9.43
N ASN A 120 -20.53 -22.92 -9.50
CA ASN A 120 -21.83 -23.58 -9.48
C ASN A 120 -22.59 -23.26 -8.19
N LYS A 121 -21.93 -23.40 -7.04
CA LYS A 121 -22.56 -23.19 -5.74
C LYS A 121 -22.91 -21.72 -5.45
N ALA A 122 -22.02 -20.80 -5.80
CA ALA A 122 -22.23 -19.36 -5.68
C ALA A 122 -23.40 -18.87 -6.55
N SER A 123 -23.61 -19.48 -7.72
CA SER A 123 -24.72 -19.15 -8.61
C SER A 123 -26.11 -19.43 -7.98
N GLU A 124 -26.21 -20.44 -7.10
CA GLU A 124 -27.45 -20.72 -6.35
C GLU A 124 -27.86 -19.55 -5.45
N TYR A 125 -26.88 -18.75 -5.01
CA TYR A 125 -27.06 -17.58 -4.14
C TYR A 125 -26.91 -16.25 -4.88
N MET A 126 -26.73 -16.27 -6.21
CA MET A 126 -26.43 -15.09 -7.04
C MET A 126 -25.19 -14.30 -6.56
N LEU A 127 -24.21 -15.00 -5.96
CA LEU A 127 -22.95 -14.40 -5.54
C LEU A 127 -21.95 -14.37 -6.70
N ASP A 128 -21.13 -13.33 -6.76
CA ASP A 128 -19.98 -13.30 -7.69
C ASP A 128 -18.92 -14.33 -7.22
N PRO A 129 -18.61 -15.37 -8.02
CA PRO A 129 -17.62 -16.39 -7.65
C PRO A 129 -16.23 -15.81 -7.37
N ARG A 130 -15.89 -14.64 -7.93
CA ARG A 130 -14.59 -13.99 -7.74
C ARG A 130 -14.33 -13.57 -6.30
N LEU A 131 -15.39 -13.40 -5.50
CA LEU A 131 -15.27 -13.13 -4.05
C LEU A 131 -14.49 -14.21 -3.31
N PHE A 132 -14.39 -15.41 -3.89
CA PHE A 132 -13.74 -16.57 -3.27
C PHE A 132 -12.40 -16.93 -3.92
N ASP A 133 -11.88 -16.15 -4.88
CA ASP A 133 -10.68 -16.51 -5.66
C ASP A 133 -9.44 -16.73 -4.78
N GLU A 134 -9.22 -15.86 -3.79
CA GLU A 134 -8.11 -16.00 -2.84
C GLU A 134 -8.29 -17.24 -1.96
N LYS A 135 -9.52 -17.47 -1.48
CA LYS A 135 -9.85 -18.62 -0.63
C LYS A 135 -9.80 -19.95 -1.37
N ALA A 136 -10.10 -19.97 -2.66
CA ALA A 136 -10.01 -21.16 -3.49
C ALA A 136 -8.60 -21.77 -3.47
N LEU A 137 -7.56 -20.94 -3.35
CA LEU A 137 -6.16 -21.39 -3.28
C LEU A 137 -5.85 -22.20 -2.01
N GLU A 138 -6.65 -22.07 -0.96
CA GLU A 138 -6.47 -22.84 0.29
C GLU A 138 -6.91 -24.31 0.13
N TYR A 139 -7.70 -24.63 -0.91
CA TYR A 139 -8.35 -25.93 -1.13
C TYR A 139 -7.77 -26.74 -2.33
N ILE A 140 -6.55 -26.43 -2.77
CA ILE A 140 -5.90 -27.12 -3.91
C ILE A 140 -4.90 -28.21 -3.48
N LYS A 141 -4.84 -28.55 -2.17
CA LYS A 141 -3.88 -29.54 -1.67
C LYS A 141 -4.34 -30.94 -2.09
N ALA A 142 -3.41 -31.86 -2.30
CA ALA A 142 -3.76 -33.25 -2.62
C ALA A 142 -4.71 -33.89 -1.59
N GLY A 143 -4.62 -33.45 -0.33
CA GLY A 143 -5.51 -33.89 0.75
C GLY A 143 -6.98 -33.50 0.59
N ASP A 144 -7.28 -32.48 -0.23
CA ASP A 144 -8.65 -31.99 -0.50
C ASP A 144 -9.38 -32.80 -1.58
N PHE A 145 -8.64 -33.63 -2.31
CA PHE A 145 -9.14 -34.43 -3.43
C PHE A 145 -9.13 -35.91 -3.09
N MET A 146 -9.99 -36.67 -3.76
CA MET A 146 -10.00 -38.12 -3.75
C MET A 146 -8.71 -38.67 -4.37
N ALA A 147 -8.53 -39.99 -4.32
CA ALA A 147 -7.33 -40.65 -4.86
C ALA A 147 -7.14 -40.45 -6.38
N ASP A 148 -8.19 -40.05 -7.10
CA ASP A 148 -8.14 -39.67 -8.52
C ASP A 148 -7.49 -38.30 -8.76
N GLY A 149 -7.24 -37.53 -7.70
CA GLY A 149 -6.56 -36.23 -7.75
C GLY A 149 -7.40 -35.07 -8.32
N VAL A 150 -8.65 -35.34 -8.74
CA VAL A 150 -9.50 -34.38 -9.46
C VAL A 150 -10.90 -34.23 -8.87
N THR A 151 -11.38 -35.22 -8.11
CA THR A 151 -12.69 -35.15 -7.45
C THR A 151 -12.53 -34.61 -6.03
N LEU A 152 -13.29 -33.58 -5.66
CA LEU A 152 -13.25 -33.03 -4.30
C LEU A 152 -13.76 -34.03 -3.26
N LYS A 153 -13.17 -34.04 -2.07
CA LYS A 153 -13.71 -34.79 -0.92
C LYS A 153 -14.97 -34.13 -0.38
N LYS A 154 -15.84 -34.93 0.22
CA LYS A 154 -17.06 -34.43 0.91
C LYS A 154 -16.76 -33.40 2.00
N ALA A 155 -15.68 -33.57 2.75
CA ALA A 155 -15.28 -32.61 3.79
C ALA A 155 -14.88 -31.25 3.18
N THR A 156 -14.13 -31.27 2.09
CA THR A 156 -13.74 -30.08 1.33
C THR A 156 -14.95 -29.39 0.72
N MET A 157 -15.84 -30.15 0.06
CA MET A 157 -17.12 -29.65 -0.45
C MET A 157 -17.94 -28.96 0.64
N LYS A 158 -18.09 -29.61 1.81
CA LYS A 158 -18.78 -29.01 2.95
C LYS A 158 -18.14 -27.70 3.41
N SER A 159 -16.82 -27.63 3.48
CA SER A 159 -16.13 -26.40 3.86
C SER A 159 -16.34 -25.27 2.85
N LEU A 160 -16.35 -25.59 1.55
CA LEU A 160 -16.66 -24.64 0.49
C LEU A 160 -18.12 -24.17 0.58
N ASP A 161 -19.06 -25.08 0.80
CA ASP A 161 -20.48 -24.77 0.99
C ASP A 161 -20.71 -23.85 2.20
N ASP A 162 -20.08 -24.15 3.34
CA ASP A 162 -20.20 -23.38 4.58
C ASP A 162 -19.66 -21.96 4.37
N MET A 163 -18.53 -21.80 3.67
CA MET A 163 -17.95 -20.50 3.31
C MET A 163 -18.87 -19.68 2.39
N ILE A 164 -19.43 -20.29 1.35
CA ILE A 164 -20.33 -19.59 0.41
C ILE A 164 -21.62 -19.18 1.12
N THR A 165 -22.18 -20.06 1.93
CA THR A 165 -23.41 -19.79 2.69
C THR A 165 -23.18 -18.67 3.71
N PHE A 166 -22.02 -18.62 4.35
CA PHE A 166 -21.65 -17.54 5.26
C PHE A 166 -21.59 -16.18 4.55
N GLU A 167 -20.95 -16.09 3.38
CA GLU A 167 -20.89 -14.83 2.63
C GLU A 167 -22.27 -14.39 2.15
N TYR A 168 -23.13 -15.33 1.73
CA TYR A 168 -24.53 -15.02 1.40
C TYR A 168 -25.28 -14.43 2.60
N GLN A 169 -25.20 -15.07 3.77
CA GLN A 169 -25.87 -14.61 5.00
C GLN A 169 -25.43 -13.21 5.39
N LYS A 170 -24.12 -12.93 5.30
CA LYS A 170 -23.55 -11.61 5.56
C LYS A 170 -24.08 -10.54 4.61
N GLN A 171 -24.23 -10.83 3.31
CA GLN A 171 -24.81 -9.89 2.35
C GLN A 171 -26.31 -9.65 2.61
N GLU A 172 -27.06 -10.69 2.93
CA GLU A 172 -28.48 -10.57 3.27
C GLU A 172 -28.69 -9.78 4.57
N GLU A 173 -27.84 -9.98 5.58
CA GLU A 173 -27.85 -9.18 6.80
C GLU A 173 -27.58 -7.71 6.48
N TYR A 174 -26.56 -7.42 5.67
CA TYR A 174 -26.26 -6.06 5.25
C TYR A 174 -27.42 -5.39 4.49
N LYS A 175 -28.11 -6.11 3.60
CA LYS A 175 -29.32 -5.61 2.92
C LYS A 175 -30.45 -5.31 3.90
N LYS A 176 -30.65 -6.13 4.94
CA LYS A 176 -31.63 -5.86 6.00
C LYS A 176 -31.24 -4.61 6.79
N THR A 177 -29.97 -4.43 7.12
CA THR A 177 -29.45 -3.23 7.78
C THR A 177 -29.74 -1.97 6.96
N ILE A 178 -29.46 -1.99 5.65
CA ILE A 178 -29.79 -0.87 4.75
C ILE A 178 -31.29 -0.61 4.74
N SER A 179 -32.11 -1.66 4.57
CA SER A 179 -33.57 -1.52 4.50
C SER A 179 -34.15 -0.93 5.78
N ALA A 180 -33.59 -1.29 6.94
CA ALA A 180 -34.01 -0.77 8.24
C ALA A 180 -33.68 0.73 8.38
N ILE A 181 -32.51 1.16 7.91
CA ILE A 181 -32.13 2.59 7.83
C ILE A 181 -33.06 3.34 6.89
N SER A 182 -33.26 2.84 5.66
CA SER A 182 -34.15 3.48 4.69
C SER A 182 -35.58 3.61 5.22
N GLY A 183 -36.09 2.59 5.92
CA GLY A 183 -37.40 2.64 6.58
C GLY A 183 -37.48 3.73 7.63
N GLN A 184 -36.50 3.79 8.55
CA GLN A 184 -36.46 4.80 9.61
C GLN A 184 -36.36 6.24 9.04
N CYS A 185 -35.52 6.44 8.02
CA CYS A 185 -35.40 7.74 7.36
C CYS A 185 -36.69 8.14 6.63
N ALA A 186 -37.36 7.20 5.97
CA ALA A 186 -38.63 7.44 5.29
C ALA A 186 -39.75 7.86 6.28
N GLU A 187 -39.81 7.25 7.47
CA GLU A 187 -40.76 7.65 8.53
C GLU A 187 -40.55 9.11 8.98
N TYR A 188 -39.31 9.60 8.95
CA TYR A 188 -38.97 10.99 9.29
C TYR A 188 -38.95 11.94 8.08
N GLY A 189 -39.23 11.45 6.87
CA GLY A 189 -39.16 12.26 5.65
C GLY A 189 -37.73 12.71 5.30
N MET A 190 -36.73 11.96 5.72
CA MET A 190 -35.30 12.24 5.55
C MET A 190 -34.67 11.36 4.47
N THR A 191 -33.55 11.81 3.89
CA THR A 191 -32.76 11.00 2.95
C THR A 191 -31.89 10.00 3.70
N ASP A 192 -31.85 8.75 3.23
CA ASP A 192 -31.13 7.63 3.84
C ASP A 192 -29.64 7.51 3.47
N SER A 193 -29.27 8.03 2.30
CA SER A 193 -27.92 7.89 1.73
C SER A 193 -26.77 8.32 2.66
N PRO A 194 -26.86 9.42 3.44
CA PRO A 194 -25.81 9.80 4.40
C PRO A 194 -25.59 8.74 5.48
N TYR A 195 -26.68 8.14 5.98
CA TYR A 195 -26.69 7.18 7.07
C TYR A 195 -26.24 5.79 6.61
N ILE A 196 -26.65 5.37 5.41
CA ILE A 196 -26.15 4.12 4.79
C ILE A 196 -24.62 4.16 4.64
N ARG A 197 -24.05 5.32 4.27
CA ARG A 197 -22.60 5.48 4.14
C ARG A 197 -21.86 5.32 5.48
N GLN A 198 -22.50 5.62 6.59
CA GLN A 198 -21.91 5.52 7.93
C GLN A 198 -21.78 4.08 8.42
N LEU A 199 -22.48 3.10 7.81
CA LEU A 199 -22.33 1.67 8.14
C LEU A 199 -20.91 1.13 7.93
N LYS A 200 -20.01 1.91 7.33
CA LYS A 200 -18.58 1.57 7.24
C LYS A 200 -17.88 1.63 8.60
N ASP A 201 -18.29 2.57 9.44
CA ASP A 201 -17.59 2.92 10.67
C ASP A 201 -18.47 2.75 11.92
N LEU A 202 -19.80 2.73 11.74
CA LEU A 202 -20.79 2.72 12.81
C LEU A 202 -21.70 1.49 12.73
N THR A 203 -22.20 1.07 13.89
CA THR A 203 -23.22 0.04 14.03
C THR A 203 -24.61 0.57 13.64
N LEU A 204 -25.54 -0.34 13.34
CA LEU A 204 -26.93 0.02 13.04
C LEU A 204 -27.58 0.85 14.16
N ALA A 205 -27.29 0.53 15.41
CA ALA A 205 -27.84 1.25 16.57
C ALA A 205 -27.34 2.70 16.63
N GLU A 206 -26.04 2.92 16.43
CA GLU A 206 -25.45 4.27 16.41
C GLU A 206 -25.99 5.09 15.24
N VAL A 207 -26.19 4.47 14.08
CA VAL A 207 -26.79 5.15 12.92
C VAL A 207 -28.25 5.54 13.23
N PHE A 208 -29.04 4.68 13.87
CA PHE A 208 -30.40 5.03 14.30
C PHE A 208 -30.44 6.17 15.31
N GLU A 209 -29.50 6.21 16.26
CA GLU A 209 -29.39 7.31 17.21
C GLU A 209 -29.11 8.64 16.49
N GLN A 210 -28.23 8.64 15.48
CA GLN A 210 -27.95 9.83 14.68
C GLN A 210 -29.17 10.28 13.86
N ILE A 211 -29.85 9.36 13.18
CA ILE A 211 -31.08 9.66 12.43
C ILE A 211 -32.11 10.34 13.34
N LYS A 212 -32.31 9.82 14.55
CA LYS A 212 -33.24 10.37 15.52
C LYS A 212 -32.81 11.77 16.02
N ALA A 213 -31.53 11.95 16.34
CA ALA A 213 -31.01 13.24 16.80
C ALA A 213 -31.15 14.33 15.73
N ASP A 214 -30.85 14.01 14.47
CA ASP A 214 -30.99 14.93 13.34
C ASP A 214 -32.46 15.31 13.09
N TYR A 215 -33.37 14.33 13.18
CA TYR A 215 -34.81 14.58 13.07
C TYR A 215 -35.32 15.51 14.18
N GLU A 216 -34.95 15.22 15.44
CA GLU A 216 -35.34 16.06 16.59
C GLU A 216 -34.80 17.48 16.46
N PHE A 217 -33.56 17.63 15.99
CA PHE A 217 -32.95 18.94 15.73
C PHE A 217 -33.69 19.72 14.65
N GLU A 218 -33.99 19.11 13.50
CA GLU A 218 -34.70 19.81 12.42
C GLU A 218 -36.14 20.14 12.81
N LYS A 219 -36.81 19.27 13.57
CA LYS A 219 -38.14 19.53 14.14
C LYS A 219 -38.13 20.74 15.08
N GLN A 220 -37.20 20.81 16.03
CA GLN A 220 -37.08 21.96 16.94
C GLN A 220 -36.81 23.27 16.19
N LYS A 221 -35.98 23.22 15.15
CA LYS A 221 -35.66 24.37 14.29
C LYS A 221 -36.87 24.83 13.47
N GLU A 222 -37.70 23.91 13.01
CA GLU A 222 -38.95 24.23 12.31
C GLU A 222 -40.00 24.82 13.27
N GLU A 223 -40.17 24.23 14.46
CA GLU A 223 -41.05 24.76 15.51
C GLU A 223 -40.66 26.19 15.93
N LEU A 224 -39.35 26.47 16.06
CA LEU A 224 -38.85 27.80 16.36
C LEU A 224 -39.12 28.80 15.22
N ARG A 225 -38.91 28.40 13.96
CA ARG A 225 -39.24 29.22 12.78
C ARG A 225 -40.73 29.56 12.75
N GLN A 226 -41.60 28.58 12.94
CA GLN A 226 -43.04 28.81 12.98
C GLN A 226 -43.47 29.69 14.16
N ALA A 227 -42.82 29.56 15.32
CA ALA A 227 -43.08 30.45 16.45
C ALA A 227 -42.67 31.90 16.16
N GLN A 228 -41.51 32.12 15.52
CA GLN A 228 -41.06 33.43 15.09
C GLN A 228 -42.01 34.05 14.06
N GLU A 229 -42.40 33.29 13.04
CA GLU A 229 -43.36 33.74 12.02
C GLU A 229 -44.74 34.10 12.62
N ARG A 230 -45.20 33.36 13.64
CA ARG A 230 -46.44 33.70 14.37
C ARG A 230 -46.30 35.03 15.11
N VAL A 231 -45.21 35.24 15.84
CA VAL A 231 -44.94 36.49 16.56
C VAL A 231 -44.80 37.68 15.60
N GLU A 232 -44.12 37.50 14.47
CA GLU A 232 -44.00 38.53 13.44
C GLU A 232 -45.36 38.89 12.83
N ARG A 233 -46.21 37.89 12.56
CA ARG A 233 -47.56 38.12 12.04
C ARG A 233 -48.44 38.85 13.05
N GLU A 234 -48.43 38.44 14.32
CA GLU A 234 -49.17 39.12 15.38
C GLU A 234 -48.70 40.59 15.56
N ASN A 235 -47.39 40.83 15.51
CA ASN A 235 -46.82 42.18 15.55
C ASN A 235 -47.25 43.03 14.35
N GLN A 236 -47.26 42.47 13.14
CA GLN A 236 -47.74 43.17 11.94
C GLN A 236 -49.23 43.52 12.04
N GLU A 237 -50.06 42.61 12.53
CA GLU A 237 -51.49 42.85 12.76
C GLU A 237 -51.73 43.94 13.82
N LEU A 238 -50.96 43.93 14.91
CA LEU A 238 -50.99 44.98 15.95
C LEU A 238 -50.60 46.36 15.40
N LEU A 239 -49.54 46.43 14.59
CA LEU A 239 -49.10 47.67 13.95
C LEU A 239 -50.16 48.21 12.97
N ALA A 240 -50.77 47.34 12.17
CA ALA A 240 -51.86 47.71 11.27
C ALA A 240 -53.07 48.24 12.06
N ALA A 241 -53.45 47.58 13.16
CA ALA A 241 -54.55 48.03 14.01
C ALA A 241 -54.26 49.37 14.70
N GLN A 242 -53.02 49.63 15.12
CA GLN A 242 -52.62 50.94 15.65
C GLN A 242 -52.66 52.05 14.60
N GLN A 243 -52.24 51.78 13.35
CA GLN A 243 -52.34 52.74 12.26
C GLN A 243 -53.79 53.11 11.92
N THR A 244 -54.70 52.13 11.91
CA THR A 244 -56.13 52.39 11.71
C THR A 244 -56.71 53.26 12.84
N LYS A 245 -56.33 53.00 14.10
CA LYS A 245 -56.76 53.83 15.25
C LYS A 245 -56.19 55.25 15.22
N GLN A 246 -54.96 55.44 14.73
CA GLN A 246 -54.38 56.78 14.55
C GLN A 246 -55.05 57.56 13.40
N GLN A 247 -55.53 56.88 12.35
CA GLN A 247 -56.36 57.51 11.33
C GLN A 247 -57.78 57.85 11.84
N GLU A 248 -58.34 57.07 12.76
CA GLU A 248 -59.63 57.36 13.40
C GLU A 248 -59.57 58.43 14.51
N GLN A 249 -58.39 58.69 15.09
CA GLN A 249 -58.16 59.75 16.09
C GLN A 249 -57.56 61.05 15.51
N ALA A 250 -57.51 61.21 14.19
CA ALA A 250 -57.29 62.52 13.59
C ALA A 250 -58.50 63.43 13.87
N PRO A 251 -58.36 64.58 14.57
CA PRO A 251 -59.46 65.51 14.71
C PRO A 251 -59.81 66.07 13.34
N LYS A 252 -61.11 66.14 13.04
CA LYS A 252 -61.64 66.98 11.95
C LYS A 252 -61.22 68.43 12.22
N SER A 253 -60.16 68.90 11.58
CA SER A 253 -59.95 70.33 11.37
C SER A 253 -60.56 70.70 10.02
N THR A 254 -61.71 71.37 10.10
CA THR A 254 -62.30 72.18 9.03
C THR A 254 -61.47 73.45 8.80
N GLU A 255 -61.19 73.71 7.53
CA GLU A 255 -60.97 75.02 6.87
C GLU A 255 -59.78 75.93 7.26
N THR A 256 -59.15 76.41 6.19
CA THR A 256 -57.98 77.30 5.93
C THR A 256 -58.09 78.75 6.48
N PRO A 257 -57.17 79.70 6.15
CA PRO A 257 -55.72 79.86 6.43
C PRO A 257 -55.42 81.25 7.10
N ASN A 258 -54.23 81.50 7.69
CA ASN A 258 -53.34 82.67 7.44
C ASN A 258 -52.19 82.82 8.47
N PHE A 259 -51.11 83.45 8.00
CA PHE A 259 -49.81 83.76 8.63
C PHE A 259 -49.84 84.87 9.71
N ASP A 260 -48.81 84.91 10.60
CA ASP A 260 -47.84 86.03 10.74
C ASP A 260 -46.66 85.67 11.71
N PRO A 261 -45.48 86.37 11.69
CA PRO A 261 -44.19 85.70 11.60
C PRO A 261 -43.07 86.45 12.37
N GLU A 262 -42.88 86.32 13.69
CA GLU A 262 -41.69 86.94 14.29
C GLU A 262 -41.30 86.32 15.64
N THR A 263 -40.05 85.83 15.68
CA THR A 263 -39.13 85.78 16.83
C THR A 263 -39.51 85.03 18.11
N GLY A 264 -38.55 84.26 18.62
CA GLY A 264 -38.39 84.09 20.07
C GLY A 264 -38.07 82.68 20.52
N GLU A 265 -36.79 82.48 20.82
CA GLU A 265 -36.18 81.38 21.56
C GLU A 265 -36.99 80.61 22.62
N ILE A 266 -36.73 79.28 22.63
CA ILE A 266 -36.25 78.38 23.72
C ILE A 266 -37.04 78.32 25.05
N LEU A 267 -37.19 77.09 25.59
CA LEU A 267 -36.80 76.59 26.95
C LEU A 267 -37.78 75.51 27.44
N ASP A 268 -37.32 74.27 27.62
CA ASP A 268 -36.77 73.74 28.90
C ASP A 268 -37.89 73.00 29.67
N GLY A 269 -37.73 71.85 30.32
CA GLY A 269 -36.61 70.95 30.56
C GLY A 269 -37.16 69.69 31.26
N GLY A 270 -36.31 68.68 31.51
CA GLY A 270 -36.65 67.53 32.36
C GLY A 270 -36.10 66.20 31.87
N GLN A 271 -34.78 66.07 31.78
CA GLN A 271 -33.95 65.21 32.65
C GLN A 271 -33.78 63.75 32.19
N ILE A 272 -32.56 63.50 31.71
CA ILE A 272 -31.88 62.21 31.63
C ILE A 272 -31.12 62.00 32.96
N PRO A 273 -30.95 60.76 33.42
CA PRO A 273 -29.61 60.27 33.76
C PRO A 273 -29.37 58.90 33.07
N GLN A 274 -28.39 58.72 32.18
CA GLN A 274 -26.98 58.34 32.44
C GLN A 274 -26.84 57.47 33.71
N ASN A 275 -26.23 56.29 33.73
CA ASN A 275 -25.29 55.60 32.88
C ASN A 275 -25.18 54.17 33.45
N GLU A 276 -24.88 53.15 32.65
CA GLU A 276 -23.81 52.19 32.97
C GLU A 276 -23.66 51.15 31.84
N GLN A 277 -22.56 51.32 31.09
CA GLN A 277 -21.96 50.29 30.28
C GLN A 277 -21.29 49.24 31.18
N ASN A 278 -21.70 47.98 31.00
CA ASN A 278 -20.90 46.74 31.11
C ASN A 278 -21.92 45.58 31.06
N ALA A 279 -21.74 44.45 30.39
CA ALA A 279 -20.71 43.96 29.51
C ALA A 279 -21.31 42.68 28.88
N LEU A 280 -21.82 42.74 27.66
CA LEU A 280 -22.09 41.55 26.87
C LEU A 280 -21.67 41.87 25.44
N ARG A 281 -20.34 41.86 25.26
CA ARG A 281 -19.72 41.77 23.94
C ARG A 281 -20.03 40.38 23.41
N GLY A 282 -21.26 40.20 22.92
CA GLY A 282 -21.54 39.19 21.92
C GLY A 282 -20.62 39.51 20.76
N ALA A 283 -19.62 38.66 20.54
CA ALA A 283 -18.83 38.76 19.34
C ALA A 283 -19.77 38.44 18.17
N GLU A 284 -20.11 39.49 17.44
CA GLU A 284 -20.71 39.45 16.11
C GLU A 284 -20.01 38.39 15.26
N ASN A 285 -20.62 37.22 15.11
CA ASN A 285 -20.19 36.25 14.11
C ASN A 285 -20.92 36.56 12.80
N ASN A 286 -20.73 37.80 12.32
CA ASN A 286 -21.22 38.24 11.03
C ASN A 286 -20.26 37.75 9.93
N LEU A 287 -20.78 36.87 9.06
CA LEU A 287 -20.40 36.67 7.65
C LEU A 287 -18.94 36.29 7.28
N LYS A 288 -18.41 35.15 7.74
CA LYS A 288 -17.40 34.43 6.93
C LYS A 288 -18.09 33.44 5.98
N ARG A 289 -18.13 33.79 4.68
CA ARG A 289 -18.59 32.89 3.60
C ARG A 289 -17.38 32.21 2.97
N TYR A 290 -17.34 30.88 3.01
CA TYR A 290 -16.29 30.08 2.35
C TYR A 290 -16.80 29.63 0.97
N SER A 291 -16.14 30.07 -0.10
CA SER A 291 -16.50 29.73 -1.48
C SER A 291 -15.69 28.57 -2.08
N GLN A 292 -14.69 28.09 -1.34
CA GLN A 292 -13.74 27.07 -1.81
C GLN A 292 -13.49 26.05 -0.69
N LYS A 293 -13.36 24.78 -1.07
CA LYS A 293 -13.04 23.66 -0.18
C LYS A 293 -11.92 22.83 -0.81
N MET A 294 -10.91 22.51 -0.02
CA MET A 294 -9.79 21.62 -0.38
C MET A 294 -9.74 20.47 0.62
N THR A 295 -9.49 19.25 0.14
CA THR A 295 -9.12 18.11 0.96
C THR A 295 -7.60 17.94 0.89
N LEU A 296 -6.95 17.81 2.04
CA LEU A 296 -5.51 17.65 2.15
C LEU A 296 -5.21 16.36 2.90
N GLU A 297 -4.39 15.50 2.31
CA GLU A 297 -3.81 14.33 2.95
C GLU A 297 -2.37 14.66 3.36
N VAL A 298 -2.00 14.34 4.60
CA VAL A 298 -0.69 14.67 5.19
C VAL A 298 -0.19 13.46 5.96
N TYR A 299 1.06 13.10 5.71
CA TYR A 299 1.75 12.01 6.38
C TYR A 299 2.69 12.58 7.45
N PHE A 300 2.65 12.00 8.65
CA PHE A 300 3.47 12.44 9.78
C PHE A 300 4.36 11.28 10.24
N VAL A 301 5.62 11.57 10.54
CA VAL A 301 6.56 10.59 11.11
C VAL A 301 6.13 10.20 12.51
N ASP A 302 5.64 11.15 13.30
CA ASP A 302 5.21 10.92 14.68
C ASP A 302 4.09 11.87 15.15
N THR A 303 3.68 11.69 16.41
CA THR A 303 2.63 12.52 17.02
C THR A 303 3.09 13.97 17.26
N ALA A 304 4.38 14.20 17.54
CA ALA A 304 4.92 15.52 17.80
C ALA A 304 4.97 16.39 16.53
N GLU A 305 5.26 15.81 15.38
CA GLU A 305 5.17 16.47 14.08
C GLU A 305 3.74 16.85 13.71
N LYS A 306 2.78 15.94 13.94
CA LYS A 306 1.35 16.23 13.77
C LYS A 306 0.88 17.38 14.68
N ASP A 307 1.33 17.42 15.92
CA ASP A 307 0.96 18.50 16.85
C ASP A 307 1.60 19.84 16.46
N ARG A 308 2.85 19.83 15.96
CA ARG A 308 3.49 21.02 15.36
C ARG A 308 2.73 21.55 14.14
N PHE A 309 2.29 20.66 13.26
CA PHE A 309 1.48 21.02 12.09
C PHE A 309 0.15 21.70 12.50
N LYS A 310 -0.56 21.13 13.49
CA LYS A 310 -1.80 21.74 14.02
C LYS A 310 -1.57 23.11 14.64
N ALA A 311 -0.49 23.27 15.41
CA ALA A 311 -0.13 24.56 16.00
C ALA A 311 0.18 25.61 14.91
N GLY A 312 0.89 25.21 13.84
CA GLY A 312 1.16 26.08 12.69
C GLY A 312 -0.10 26.53 11.97
N LEU A 313 -1.08 25.64 11.75
CA LEU A 313 -2.37 26.01 11.16
C LEU A 313 -3.11 27.07 11.99
N SER A 314 -3.11 26.92 13.32
CA SER A 314 -3.73 27.91 14.20
C SER A 314 -3.03 29.27 14.13
N GLN A 315 -1.69 29.30 14.06
CA GLN A 315 -0.93 30.54 13.86
C GLN A 315 -1.24 31.22 12.52
N LEU A 316 -1.57 30.44 11.49
CA LEU A 316 -2.00 30.93 10.17
C LEU A 316 -3.49 31.32 10.13
N GLY A 317 -4.21 31.26 11.25
CA GLY A 317 -5.62 31.62 11.35
C GLY A 317 -6.60 30.52 10.92
N PHE A 318 -6.16 29.27 10.86
CA PHE A 318 -7.00 28.09 10.66
C PHE A 318 -7.29 27.40 12.00
N ASP A 319 -8.50 27.62 12.50
CA ASP A 319 -8.99 27.05 13.75
C ASP A 319 -9.74 25.73 13.48
N PHE A 320 -9.36 24.70 14.22
CA PHE A 320 -10.05 23.41 14.20
C PHE A 320 -11.53 23.56 14.57
N LYS A 321 -12.41 22.95 13.78
CA LYS A 321 -13.89 23.05 13.86
C LYS A 321 -14.47 24.43 13.60
N LYS A 322 -13.71 25.38 13.03
CA LYS A 322 -14.26 26.64 12.48
C LYS A 322 -14.10 26.73 10.97
N ASN A 323 -12.86 26.83 10.49
CA ASN A 323 -12.49 26.93 9.08
C ASN A 323 -11.55 25.80 8.62
N TYR A 324 -11.25 24.84 9.49
CA TYR A 324 -10.50 23.63 9.20
C TYR A 324 -11.07 22.45 10.00
N GLN A 325 -11.13 21.26 9.40
CA GLN A 325 -11.52 20.02 10.06
C GLN A 325 -10.66 18.86 9.55
N VAL A 326 -10.50 17.83 10.38
CA VAL A 326 -9.81 16.58 10.02
C VAL A 326 -10.86 15.50 9.90
N SER A 327 -11.08 14.98 8.69
CA SER A 327 -12.14 14.00 8.39
C SER A 327 -11.69 12.54 8.39
N GLY A 328 -10.47 12.24 8.85
CA GLY A 328 -9.95 10.89 8.96
C GLY A 328 -8.53 10.92 9.52
N TYR A 329 -8.36 10.57 10.79
CA TYR A 329 -7.05 10.31 11.36
C TYR A 329 -6.91 8.80 11.54
N GLN A 330 -5.99 8.21 10.79
CA GLN A 330 -5.70 6.79 10.86
C GLN A 330 -4.21 6.61 11.19
N ARG A 331 -3.92 5.68 12.09
CA ARG A 331 -2.56 5.15 12.22
C ARG A 331 -2.37 4.15 11.10
N ILE A 332 -1.43 4.45 10.21
CA ILE A 332 -1.04 3.58 9.11
C ILE A 332 0.24 2.82 9.48
N GLU A 333 0.49 1.70 8.81
CA GLU A 333 1.81 1.07 8.88
C GLU A 333 2.88 2.03 8.35
N PRO A 334 4.11 2.03 8.92
CA PRO A 334 5.16 2.91 8.46
C PRO A 334 5.45 2.70 6.96
N LEU A 335 5.30 3.76 6.17
CA LEU A 335 5.60 3.78 4.74
C LEU A 335 6.92 4.49 4.48
N THR A 336 7.71 3.94 3.56
CA THR A 336 8.88 4.63 3.02
C THR A 336 8.45 5.67 1.98
N GLN A 337 9.34 6.64 1.68
CA GLN A 337 9.07 7.65 0.66
C GLN A 337 8.84 7.04 -0.74
N ALA A 338 9.48 5.91 -1.05
CA ALA A 338 9.30 5.22 -2.33
C ALA A 338 7.89 4.62 -2.46
N GLU A 339 7.41 3.94 -1.41
CA GLU A 339 6.05 3.37 -1.36
C GLU A 339 4.99 4.47 -1.37
N LEU A 340 5.25 5.59 -0.69
CA LEU A 340 4.36 6.74 -0.71
C LEU A 340 4.23 7.35 -2.11
N ASN A 341 5.35 7.48 -2.84
CA ASN A 341 5.31 7.99 -4.21
C ASN A 341 4.54 7.06 -5.14
N GLU A 342 4.72 5.74 -5.00
CA GLU A 342 3.98 4.75 -5.78
C GLU A 342 2.48 4.78 -5.46
N GLN A 343 2.11 4.87 -4.18
CA GLN A 343 0.72 4.90 -3.74
C GLN A 343 -0.02 6.19 -4.15
N CYS A 344 0.65 7.34 -4.09
CA CYS A 344 0.06 8.64 -4.43
C CYS A 344 0.25 9.03 -5.90
N GLY A 345 1.03 8.26 -6.67
CA GLY A 345 1.36 8.54 -8.07
C GLY A 345 2.18 9.80 -8.28
N TRP A 346 3.13 10.07 -7.37
CA TRP A 346 4.00 11.26 -7.36
C TRP A 346 5.33 11.07 -8.08
#